data_AF-A0A1H0CYA7-F1
#
_entry.id   AF-A0A1H0CYA7-F1
#
_cell.length_a   1.000
_cell.length_b   1.000
_cell.length_c   1.000
_cell.angle_alpha   90.00
_cell.angle_beta   90.00
_cell.angle_gamma   90.00
#
_symmetry.space_group_name_H-M   'P 1'
#
loop_
_entity.id
_entity.type
_entity.pdbx_description
1 polymer ?
#
loop_
_entity_poly.entity_id
_entity_poly.type
_entity_poly.pdbx_seq_one_letter_code
_entity_poly.pdbx_strand_id
1 'polypeptide(L)'
;MVRLNFCLAGILSLLALGWIAPASAADRVALVIGNGAYQKVPTLPNPPRDAADIGSALERLNFKVTRLNNAGAAEMRKAIVDFGRATEGAEMAIVFYAGHGMEAGGENWLIPTDAELRSDTDVESEAVSLRSINLQVSKARQLGLVILDACRNNPFAAKMQRSLRTRAVARGLAPTEPTDNVLVAYAARDGTTANDGDGRNSPFTTALLRNIETPGLEISFLFRNVRDEVMTATKREQQPFVYGSLSKEAIYLKAPVVARPPAAAPPATVLAAPPVVVATTSTEQNAGKDRTTPPDEKKRNAFTEEDAKRIAAMGSKLKLSMPPFAIGETKADVPVSFQRYVGIWVGKVGPGEGRQKMLVLTEALSDGMVLGHYVYGPAAKGTWDEKSPAGYVGFAAKISDNAFRFWSGIYAIEVKFTGTDAMSMRVTNPDKKITGPAIRFTPLWRLVSADRTLPANDAKGGNEGGRTARKRTTASSSSSTESEPASPDAGGSSQSTKALYAKCSAEGHRIAGGPHKNVGFSRIEACVRNGGQM
;
A
#
# COMPACT_ATOMS: atom_id res chain seq x y z
N MET A 1 75.27 37.54 16.91
CA MET A 1 74.11 38.45 16.74
C MET A 1 73.86 38.64 15.24
N VAL A 2 72.59 38.76 14.85
CA VAL A 2 72.04 39.04 13.49
C VAL A 2 72.02 37.81 12.55
N ARG A 3 70.93 37.02 12.46
CA ARG A 3 69.62 37.21 11.77
C ARG A 3 69.75 37.31 10.24
N LEU A 4 69.23 36.38 9.44
CA LEU A 4 67.81 36.05 9.13
C LEU A 4 67.48 36.60 7.73
N ASN A 5 67.05 35.72 6.83
CA ASN A 5 66.09 35.93 5.73
C ASN A 5 66.48 35.08 4.53
N PHE A 6 65.74 34.02 4.25
CA PHE A 6 65.34 33.54 2.91
C PHE A 6 64.73 32.15 3.09
N CYS A 7 63.46 32.07 3.49
CA CYS A 7 62.65 30.85 3.30
C CYS A 7 61.14 31.02 3.50
N LEU A 8 60.63 32.24 3.70
CA LEU A 8 59.18 32.50 3.78
C LEU A 8 58.70 33.33 2.59
N ALA A 9 58.63 32.72 1.41
CA ALA A 9 57.85 33.27 0.30
C ALA A 9 57.27 32.21 -0.66
N GLY A 10 57.55 30.92 -0.46
CA GLY A 10 57.12 29.84 -1.37
C GLY A 10 55.93 29.00 -0.91
N ILE A 11 55.48 29.13 0.36
CA ILE A 11 54.51 28.18 0.95
C ILE A 11 53.10 28.79 1.10
N LEU A 12 52.95 30.11 0.95
CA LEU A 12 51.67 30.80 1.17
C LEU A 12 50.85 31.06 -0.11
N SER A 13 51.12 30.34 -1.22
CA SER A 13 50.35 30.48 -2.46
C SER A 13 49.76 29.17 -2.99
N LEU A 14 49.84 28.08 -2.21
CA LEU A 14 49.33 26.74 -2.55
C LEU A 14 48.15 26.27 -1.68
N LEU A 15 47.62 27.13 -0.80
CA LEU A 15 46.52 26.84 0.13
C LEU A 15 45.22 27.61 -0.17
N ALA A 16 45.06 28.10 -1.39
CA ALA A 16 43.85 28.81 -1.86
C ALA A 16 43.11 28.09 -3.00
N LEU A 17 43.25 26.77 -3.13
CA LEU A 17 42.43 25.91 -4.01
C LEU A 17 41.46 25.00 -3.24
N GLY A 18 41.20 25.29 -1.96
CA GLY A 18 40.25 24.57 -1.14
C GLY A 18 38.87 25.22 -1.16
N TRP A 19 37.88 24.47 -1.64
CA TRP A 19 36.43 24.80 -1.74
C TRP A 19 35.96 25.48 -3.02
N ILE A 20 36.16 24.81 -4.15
CA ILE A 20 35.04 24.69 -5.08
C ILE A 20 34.13 23.61 -4.49
N ALA A 21 33.16 24.01 -3.67
CA ALA A 21 32.03 23.13 -3.39
C ALA A 21 31.45 22.73 -4.77
N PRO A 22 31.19 21.44 -5.03
CA PRO A 22 30.44 21.11 -6.24
C PRO A 22 29.16 21.94 -6.14
N ALA A 23 28.89 22.75 -7.16
CA ALA A 23 27.56 23.30 -7.35
C ALA A 23 26.66 22.06 -7.45
N SER A 24 26.02 21.69 -6.35
CA SER A 24 25.01 20.65 -6.34
C SER A 24 23.94 21.16 -7.29
N ALA A 25 23.96 20.66 -8.52
CA ALA A 25 22.77 20.64 -9.34
C ALA A 25 21.70 20.03 -8.42
N ALA A 26 20.61 20.77 -8.19
CA ALA A 26 19.60 20.31 -7.26
C ALA A 26 19.10 18.95 -7.76
N ASP A 27 19.35 17.89 -7.00
CA ASP A 27 18.92 16.54 -7.35
C ASP A 27 17.40 16.46 -7.50
N ARG A 28 16.66 17.44 -6.96
CA ARG A 28 15.21 17.48 -6.96
C ARG A 28 14.74 18.86 -7.40
N VAL A 29 13.95 18.93 -8.48
CA VAL A 29 13.43 20.19 -9.04
C VAL A 29 11.91 20.17 -9.10
N ALA A 30 11.27 21.32 -8.87
CA ALA A 30 9.83 21.43 -9.00
C ALA A 30 9.39 22.72 -9.69
N LEU A 31 8.33 22.64 -10.48
CA LEU A 31 7.59 23.78 -11.02
C LEU A 31 6.17 23.75 -10.46
N VAL A 32 5.77 24.81 -9.76
CA VAL A 32 4.50 24.88 -9.03
C VAL A 32 3.71 26.07 -9.53
N ILE A 33 2.55 25.83 -10.12
CA ILE A 33 1.75 26.83 -10.81
C ILE A 33 0.35 26.87 -10.19
N GLY A 34 -0.10 28.05 -9.77
CA GLY A 34 -1.46 28.27 -9.28
C GLY A 34 -2.13 29.39 -10.07
N ASN A 35 -3.14 29.05 -10.88
CA ASN A 35 -3.89 30.01 -11.67
C ASN A 35 -5.33 30.13 -11.16
N GLY A 36 -5.69 31.32 -10.69
CA GLY A 36 -7.01 31.62 -10.14
C GLY A 36 -7.64 32.91 -10.69
N ALA A 37 -6.84 33.92 -11.01
CA ALA A 37 -7.28 35.23 -11.49
C ALA A 37 -7.46 35.27 -13.02
N TYR A 38 -8.38 34.46 -13.53
CA TYR A 38 -8.66 34.38 -14.97
C TYR A 38 -9.36 35.63 -15.51
N GLN A 39 -8.92 36.09 -16.69
CA GLN A 39 -9.47 37.30 -17.32
C GLN A 39 -10.78 37.05 -18.09
N LYS A 40 -10.94 35.86 -18.68
CA LYS A 40 -12.01 35.56 -19.66
C LYS A 40 -13.00 34.49 -19.21
N VAL A 41 -12.69 33.76 -18.13
CA VAL A 41 -13.47 32.66 -17.55
C VAL A 41 -13.60 32.85 -16.03
N PRO A 42 -14.51 32.14 -15.34
CA PRO A 42 -14.69 32.30 -13.90
C PRO A 42 -13.38 32.14 -13.11
N THR A 43 -13.19 33.01 -12.14
CA THR A 43 -12.03 32.99 -11.24
C THR A 43 -12.12 31.81 -10.27
N LEU A 44 -10.97 31.28 -9.87
CA LEU A 44 -10.83 30.23 -8.86
C LEU A 44 -10.02 30.77 -7.67
N PRO A 45 -10.57 30.83 -6.44
CA PRO A 45 -9.87 31.45 -5.31
C PRO A 45 -8.78 30.55 -4.68
N ASN A 46 -8.90 29.22 -4.82
CA ASN A 46 -8.04 28.25 -4.15
C ASN A 46 -6.70 27.96 -4.84
N PRO A 47 -6.58 27.93 -6.19
CA PRO A 47 -5.33 27.56 -6.85
C PRO A 47 -4.07 28.33 -6.43
N PRO A 48 -4.08 29.66 -6.24
CA PRO A 48 -2.93 30.39 -5.69
C PRO A 48 -2.49 29.89 -4.31
N ARG A 49 -3.45 29.52 -3.43
CA ARG A 49 -3.19 29.03 -2.08
C ARG A 49 -2.66 27.60 -2.12
N ASP A 50 -3.27 26.77 -2.96
CA ASP A 50 -2.85 25.38 -3.18
C ASP A 50 -1.39 25.31 -3.66
N ALA A 51 -1.05 26.11 -4.67
CA ALA A 51 0.31 26.24 -5.18
C ALA A 51 1.29 26.78 -4.12
N ALA A 52 0.88 27.77 -3.32
CA ALA A 52 1.72 28.31 -2.25
C ALA A 52 2.05 27.24 -1.19
N ASP A 53 1.04 26.51 -0.73
CA ASP A 53 1.19 25.52 0.35
C ASP A 53 1.96 24.28 -0.16
N ILE A 54 1.68 23.80 -1.38
CA ILE A 54 2.40 22.66 -2.00
C ILE A 54 3.86 23.00 -2.27
N GLY A 55 4.17 24.15 -2.85
CA GLY A 55 5.57 24.49 -3.09
C GLY A 55 6.34 24.60 -1.77
N SER A 56 5.69 24.98 -0.67
CA SER A 56 6.36 25.10 0.63
C SER A 56 6.66 23.72 1.22
N ALA A 57 5.76 22.76 1.01
CA ALA A 57 6.00 21.36 1.34
C ALA A 57 7.14 20.77 0.51
N LEU A 58 7.20 21.06 -0.79
CA LEU A 58 8.28 20.59 -1.66
C LEU A 58 9.64 21.19 -1.30
N GLU A 59 9.71 22.47 -0.90
CA GLU A 59 10.94 23.09 -0.37
C GLU A 59 11.43 22.36 0.89
N ARG A 60 10.54 21.99 1.81
CA ARG A 60 10.87 21.17 3.00
C ARG A 60 11.33 19.75 2.65
N LEU A 61 11.02 19.28 1.45
CA LEU A 61 11.48 18.01 0.88
C LEU A 61 12.75 18.17 0.02
N ASN A 62 13.44 19.31 0.15
CA ASN A 62 14.68 19.66 -0.55
C ASN A 62 14.55 19.77 -2.08
N PHE A 63 13.35 20.09 -2.59
CA PHE A 63 13.20 20.46 -3.99
C PHE A 63 13.61 21.91 -4.20
N LYS A 64 14.30 22.19 -5.32
CA LYS A 64 14.43 23.54 -5.86
C LYS A 64 13.12 23.90 -6.58
N VAL A 65 12.32 24.76 -5.96
CA VAL A 65 10.97 25.09 -6.43
C VAL A 65 10.94 26.42 -7.20
N THR A 66 10.45 26.37 -8.45
CA THR A 66 10.03 27.55 -9.22
C THR A 66 8.53 27.71 -9.07
N ARG A 67 8.07 28.88 -8.64
CA ARG A 67 6.65 29.15 -8.39
C ARG A 67 6.11 30.17 -9.38
N LEU A 68 4.95 29.89 -9.95
CA LEU A 68 4.16 30.81 -10.76
C LEU A 68 2.79 31.00 -10.12
N ASN A 69 2.35 32.25 -10.02
CA ASN A 69 1.05 32.59 -9.45
C ASN A 69 0.28 33.50 -10.42
N ASN A 70 -0.86 33.04 -10.90
CA ASN A 70 -1.67 33.70 -11.93
C ASN A 70 -0.86 34.04 -13.18
N ALA A 71 -0.20 33.02 -13.74
CA ALA A 71 0.69 33.17 -14.88
C ALA A 71 -0.06 33.14 -16.22
N GLY A 72 0.39 34.02 -17.11
CA GLY A 72 -0.03 34.05 -18.51
C GLY A 72 0.72 33.02 -19.37
N ALA A 73 0.28 32.88 -20.63
CA ALA A 73 0.75 31.82 -21.53
C ALA A 73 2.27 31.90 -21.78
N ALA A 74 2.80 33.12 -21.99
CA ALA A 74 4.21 33.34 -22.24
C ALA A 74 5.09 32.97 -21.03
N GLU A 75 4.66 33.33 -19.82
CA GLU A 75 5.36 33.04 -18.58
C GLU A 75 5.38 31.53 -18.30
N MET A 76 4.23 30.86 -18.44
CA MET A 76 4.15 29.40 -18.27
C MET A 76 5.06 28.67 -19.26
N ARG A 77 5.05 29.02 -20.55
CA ARG A 77 5.93 28.39 -21.56
C ARG A 77 7.40 28.59 -21.24
N LYS A 78 7.80 29.81 -20.85
CA LYS A 78 9.17 30.09 -20.45
C LYS A 78 9.57 29.24 -19.24
N ALA A 79 8.73 29.18 -18.22
CA ALA A 79 9.02 28.40 -17.02
C ALA A 79 9.11 26.89 -17.29
N ILE A 80 8.29 26.35 -18.20
CA ILE A 80 8.36 24.94 -18.60
C ILE A 80 9.67 24.64 -19.35
N VAL A 81 10.12 25.54 -20.23
CA VAL A 81 11.42 25.39 -20.91
C VAL A 81 12.57 25.45 -19.90
N ASP A 82 12.56 26.42 -19.00
CA ASP A 82 13.61 26.56 -17.99
C ASP A 82 13.61 25.40 -16.98
N PHE A 83 12.43 24.92 -16.58
CA PHE A 83 12.26 23.71 -15.79
C PHE A 83 12.80 22.48 -16.52
N GLY A 84 12.49 22.33 -17.81
CA GLY A 84 12.97 21.25 -18.65
C GLY A 84 14.48 21.16 -18.78
N ARG A 85 15.19 22.29 -18.68
CA ARG A 85 16.66 22.35 -18.59
C ARG A 85 17.15 21.92 -17.20
N ALA A 86 16.44 22.35 -16.15
CA ALA A 86 16.79 21.99 -14.78
C ALA A 86 16.53 20.50 -14.45
N THR A 87 15.63 19.85 -15.18
CA THR A 87 15.33 18.41 -15.01
C THR A 87 16.43 17.50 -15.55
N GLU A 88 17.29 17.97 -16.47
CA GLU A 88 18.36 17.16 -17.05
C GLU A 88 19.37 16.73 -15.96
N GLY A 89 19.36 15.44 -15.63
CA GLY A 89 20.22 14.87 -14.58
C GLY A 89 19.64 14.91 -13.17
N ALA A 90 18.46 15.51 -12.96
CA ALA A 90 17.78 15.50 -11.66
C ALA A 90 17.32 14.07 -11.30
N GLU A 91 17.41 13.70 -10.02
CA GLU A 91 16.80 12.49 -9.45
C GLU A 91 15.27 12.53 -9.62
N MET A 92 14.65 13.64 -9.22
CA MET A 92 13.19 13.82 -9.25
C MET A 92 12.79 15.17 -9.84
N ALA A 93 11.73 15.16 -10.64
CA ALA A 93 11.12 16.36 -11.20
C ALA A 93 9.62 16.37 -10.96
N ILE A 94 9.11 17.42 -10.33
CA ILE A 94 7.69 17.56 -10.00
C ILE A 94 7.11 18.78 -10.70
N VAL A 95 5.97 18.61 -11.37
CA VAL A 95 5.11 19.74 -11.76
C VAL A 95 3.81 19.66 -10.99
N PHE A 96 3.47 20.71 -10.25
CA PHE A 96 2.15 20.89 -9.65
C PHE A 96 1.42 22.02 -10.39
N TYR A 97 0.19 21.75 -10.80
CA TYR A 97 -0.68 22.77 -11.39
C TYR A 97 -2.05 22.72 -10.72
N ALA A 98 -2.51 23.88 -10.24
CA ALA A 98 -3.89 24.11 -9.84
C ALA A 98 -4.50 25.21 -10.72
N GLY A 99 -5.73 25.00 -11.19
CA GLY A 99 -6.45 25.96 -12.03
C GLY A 99 -7.43 25.31 -13.00
N HIS A 100 -7.86 26.05 -14.02
CA HIS A 100 -8.64 25.50 -15.13
C HIS A 100 -7.79 24.61 -16.02
N GLY A 101 -8.35 23.48 -16.42
CA GLY A 101 -7.81 22.60 -17.44
C GLY A 101 -8.91 22.25 -18.44
N MET A 102 -8.53 21.73 -19.61
CA MET A 102 -9.49 21.23 -20.58
C MET A 102 -8.90 20.11 -21.42
N GLU A 103 -9.78 19.32 -22.01
CA GLU A 103 -9.42 18.42 -23.09
C GLU A 103 -9.89 18.98 -24.44
N ALA A 104 -9.01 18.94 -25.45
CA ALA A 104 -9.35 19.20 -26.84
C ALA A 104 -8.50 18.32 -27.76
N GLY A 105 -9.14 17.70 -28.76
CA GLY A 105 -8.45 16.86 -29.74
C GLY A 105 -7.81 15.60 -29.15
N GLY A 106 -8.27 15.12 -27.98
CA GLY A 106 -7.62 14.02 -27.26
C GLY A 106 -6.31 14.43 -26.57
N GLU A 107 -6.05 15.73 -26.40
CA GLU A 107 -4.94 16.24 -25.59
C GLU A 107 -5.46 17.06 -24.40
N ASN A 108 -4.65 17.12 -23.34
CA ASN A 108 -4.96 17.82 -22.11
C ASN A 108 -4.20 19.14 -22.07
N TRP A 109 -4.90 20.20 -21.71
CA TRP A 109 -4.40 21.56 -21.78
C TRP A 109 -4.59 22.26 -20.44
N LEU A 110 -3.52 22.88 -19.95
CA LEU A 110 -3.55 23.79 -18.81
C LEU A 110 -3.88 25.18 -19.34
N ILE A 111 -4.76 25.91 -18.65
CA ILE A 111 -5.27 27.22 -19.08
C ILE A 111 -4.52 28.35 -18.35
N PRO A 112 -3.77 29.19 -19.09
CA PRO A 112 -3.21 30.44 -18.57
C PRO A 112 -4.28 31.47 -18.17
N THR A 113 -3.95 32.41 -17.29
CA THR A 113 -4.92 33.41 -16.82
C THR A 113 -5.36 34.41 -17.89
N ASP A 114 -4.54 34.62 -18.91
CA ASP A 114 -4.75 35.52 -20.05
C ASP A 114 -5.35 34.82 -21.29
N ALA A 115 -5.56 33.50 -21.24
CA ALA A 115 -6.01 32.72 -22.39
C ALA A 115 -7.34 33.22 -22.97
N GLU A 116 -7.38 33.40 -24.29
CA GLU A 116 -8.59 33.78 -25.02
C GLU A 116 -8.91 32.78 -26.14
N LEU A 117 -9.67 31.74 -25.80
CA LEU A 117 -10.07 30.69 -26.74
C LEU A 117 -11.37 31.04 -27.47
N ARG A 118 -11.27 31.65 -28.66
CA ARG A 118 -12.43 32.00 -29.51
C ARG A 118 -12.84 30.84 -30.40
N SER A 119 -11.88 30.04 -30.85
CA SER A 119 -12.08 28.78 -31.59
C SER A 119 -11.29 27.63 -30.98
N ASP A 120 -11.70 26.42 -31.32
CA ASP A 120 -10.99 25.17 -30.99
C ASP A 120 -9.56 25.12 -31.55
N THR A 121 -9.28 25.82 -32.65
CA THR A 121 -7.93 25.96 -33.23
C THR A 121 -6.98 26.83 -32.39
N ASP A 122 -7.51 27.67 -31.51
CA ASP A 122 -6.70 28.61 -30.71
C ASP A 122 -5.99 27.91 -29.55
N VAL A 123 -6.44 26.70 -29.21
CA VAL A 123 -5.97 25.94 -28.05
C VAL A 123 -4.46 25.76 -28.05
N GLU A 124 -3.85 25.47 -29.20
CA GLU A 124 -2.41 25.25 -29.31
C GLU A 124 -1.59 26.52 -29.02
N SER A 125 -2.10 27.70 -29.41
CA SER A 125 -1.42 28.98 -29.26
C SER A 125 -1.73 29.68 -27.93
N GLU A 126 -2.87 29.39 -27.30
CA GLU A 126 -3.35 30.08 -26.10
C GLU A 126 -3.22 29.25 -24.82
N ALA A 127 -3.13 27.92 -24.93
CA ALA A 127 -3.00 27.02 -23.78
C ALA A 127 -1.62 26.33 -23.74
N VAL A 128 -1.42 25.51 -22.70
CA VAL A 128 -0.19 24.74 -22.49
C VAL A 128 -0.51 23.26 -22.50
N SER A 129 0.05 22.51 -23.44
CA SER A 129 -0.18 21.06 -23.55
C SER A 129 0.49 20.31 -22.39
N LEU A 130 -0.26 19.45 -21.71
CA LEU A 130 0.26 18.51 -20.73
C LEU A 130 1.31 17.58 -21.33
N ARG A 131 1.19 17.25 -22.63
CA ARG A 131 2.20 16.45 -23.35
C ARG A 131 3.57 17.12 -23.27
N SER A 132 3.63 18.44 -23.44
CA SER A 132 4.89 19.19 -23.35
C SER A 132 5.52 19.12 -21.96
N ILE A 133 4.70 19.11 -20.92
CA ILE A 133 5.12 18.98 -19.51
C ILE A 133 5.61 17.56 -19.22
N ASN A 134 4.87 16.54 -19.66
CA ASN A 134 5.25 15.12 -19.53
C ASN A 134 6.63 14.86 -20.14
N LEU A 135 6.93 15.48 -21.30
CA LEU A 135 8.25 15.40 -21.94
C LEU A 135 9.37 16.09 -21.15
N GLN A 136 9.06 17.10 -20.32
CA GLN A 136 10.07 17.73 -19.47
C GLN A 136 10.35 16.91 -18.21
N VAL A 137 9.31 16.38 -17.55
CA VAL A 137 9.49 15.57 -16.33
C VAL A 137 10.11 14.21 -16.60
N SER A 138 9.92 13.63 -17.79
CA SER A 138 10.49 12.33 -18.16
C SER A 138 12.02 12.31 -18.21
N LYS A 139 12.64 13.50 -18.33
CA LYS A 139 14.10 13.65 -18.31
C LYS A 139 14.72 13.36 -16.92
N ALA A 140 13.92 13.28 -15.86
CA ALA A 140 14.39 12.93 -14.53
C ALA A 140 14.86 11.47 -14.46
N ARG A 141 15.83 11.16 -13.61
CA ARG A 141 16.42 9.81 -13.56
C ARG A 141 15.55 8.79 -12.84
N GLN A 142 14.85 9.19 -11.77
CA GLN A 142 14.09 8.27 -10.92
C GLN A 142 12.59 8.52 -10.99
N LEU A 143 12.14 9.78 -10.87
CA LEU A 143 10.72 10.11 -10.85
C LEU A 143 10.44 11.41 -11.61
N GLY A 144 9.66 11.30 -12.68
CA GLY A 144 8.90 12.43 -13.22
C GLY A 144 7.49 12.39 -12.64
N LEU A 145 7.00 13.48 -12.07
CA LEU A 145 5.67 13.50 -11.46
C LEU A 145 4.93 14.77 -11.86
N VAL A 146 3.75 14.61 -12.43
CA VAL A 146 2.82 15.72 -12.70
C VAL A 146 1.59 15.56 -11.83
N ILE A 147 1.25 16.61 -11.08
CA ILE A 147 0.12 16.65 -10.17
C ILE A 147 -0.82 17.75 -10.65
N LEU A 148 -2.05 17.37 -10.97
CA LEU A 148 -3.04 18.24 -11.61
C LEU A 148 -4.28 18.36 -10.71
N ASP A 149 -4.39 19.50 -10.05
CA ASP A 149 -5.55 19.95 -9.30
C ASP A 149 -6.43 20.86 -10.18
N ALA A 150 -6.93 20.25 -11.25
CA ALA A 150 -7.66 20.92 -12.30
C ALA A 150 -8.77 20.02 -12.83
N CYS A 151 -9.83 20.66 -13.33
CA CYS A 151 -10.89 19.94 -14.00
C CYS A 151 -10.54 19.64 -15.47
N ARG A 152 -11.28 18.68 -16.06
CA ARG A 152 -11.13 18.22 -17.46
C ARG A 152 -12.16 18.87 -18.40
N ASN A 153 -13.06 19.70 -17.87
CA ASN A 153 -14.13 20.34 -18.62
C ASN A 153 -13.63 21.64 -19.25
N ASN A 154 -14.04 21.90 -20.49
CA ASN A 154 -13.67 23.14 -21.18
C ASN A 154 -14.47 24.34 -20.63
N PRO A 155 -13.85 25.32 -19.93
CA PRO A 155 -14.57 26.48 -19.39
C PRO A 155 -14.97 27.50 -20.48
N PHE A 156 -14.44 27.37 -21.69
CA PHE A 156 -14.77 28.20 -22.86
C PHE A 156 -15.84 27.57 -23.76
N ALA A 157 -16.35 26.37 -23.44
CA ALA A 157 -17.24 25.59 -24.30
C ALA A 157 -18.48 26.34 -24.80
N ALA A 158 -18.99 27.30 -24.02
CA ALA A 158 -20.17 28.11 -24.38
C ALA A 158 -19.87 29.26 -25.35
N LYS A 159 -18.61 29.72 -25.42
CA LYS A 159 -18.18 30.89 -26.21
C LYS A 159 -17.32 30.51 -27.42
N MET A 160 -16.74 29.32 -27.40
CA MET A 160 -15.81 28.83 -28.41
C MET A 160 -16.55 28.32 -29.66
N GLN A 161 -16.15 28.81 -30.83
CA GLN A 161 -16.57 28.30 -32.14
C GLN A 161 -15.89 26.96 -32.42
N ARG A 162 -16.65 25.96 -32.89
CA ARG A 162 -16.10 24.64 -33.26
C ARG A 162 -15.83 24.57 -34.75
N SER A 163 -14.58 24.33 -35.14
CA SER A 163 -14.24 24.06 -36.54
C SER A 163 -14.79 22.70 -37.00
N LEU A 164 -15.20 22.60 -38.27
CA LEU A 164 -15.73 21.37 -38.85
C LEU A 164 -14.70 20.22 -38.93
N ARG A 165 -13.42 20.49 -38.63
CA ARG A 165 -12.31 19.53 -38.66
C ARG A 165 -12.13 18.75 -37.35
N THR A 166 -12.72 19.18 -36.24
CA THR A 166 -12.59 18.55 -34.91
C THR A 166 -13.88 17.84 -34.51
N ARG A 167 -14.35 16.87 -35.30
CA ARG A 167 -15.51 16.07 -34.88
C ARG A 167 -15.18 15.24 -33.64
N ALA A 168 -15.76 15.67 -32.52
CA ALA A 168 -16.24 14.90 -31.38
C ALA A 168 -15.37 13.73 -30.87
N VAL A 169 -14.58 14.01 -29.82
CA VAL A 169 -14.40 13.04 -28.74
C VAL A 169 -15.04 13.65 -27.49
N ALA A 170 -16.03 12.95 -26.97
CA ALA A 170 -16.87 13.37 -25.86
C ALA A 170 -16.18 13.08 -24.51
N ARG A 171 -16.30 14.04 -23.59
CA ARG A 171 -16.12 13.90 -22.14
C ARG A 171 -14.82 13.19 -21.66
N GLY A 172 -13.73 13.96 -21.68
CA GLY A 172 -12.68 14.03 -20.65
C GLY A 172 -11.35 13.36 -21.00
N LEU A 173 -10.22 14.00 -20.58
CA LEU A 173 -8.80 13.64 -20.82
C LEU A 173 -8.51 12.28 -21.50
N ALA A 174 -8.00 12.29 -22.73
CA ALA A 174 -7.46 11.06 -23.30
C ALA A 174 -6.30 10.51 -22.42
N PRO A 175 -6.29 9.19 -22.15
CA PRO A 175 -5.16 8.55 -21.51
C PRO A 175 -3.96 8.57 -22.47
N THR A 176 -3.00 9.45 -22.21
CA THR A 176 -1.65 9.30 -22.76
C THR A 176 -0.84 8.58 -21.70
N GLU A 177 -0.52 7.30 -21.92
CA GLU A 177 0.40 6.57 -21.04
C GLU A 177 1.75 7.31 -21.01
N PRO A 178 2.19 7.80 -19.84
CA PRO A 178 3.50 8.44 -19.71
C PRO A 178 4.66 7.44 -19.96
N THR A 179 5.86 7.96 -20.22
CA THR A 179 7.08 7.14 -20.38
C THR A 179 7.48 6.44 -19.08
N ASP A 180 8.34 5.42 -19.18
CA ASP A 180 8.88 4.66 -18.05
C ASP A 180 9.59 5.57 -17.04
N ASN A 181 8.96 5.86 -15.88
CA ASN A 181 9.36 6.75 -14.77
C ASN A 181 8.43 7.95 -14.51
N VAL A 182 7.41 8.18 -15.35
CA VAL A 182 6.49 9.31 -15.17
C VAL A 182 5.18 8.86 -14.54
N LEU A 183 4.76 9.56 -13.49
CA LEU A 183 3.40 9.48 -12.95
C LEU A 183 2.64 10.77 -13.21
N VAL A 184 1.35 10.64 -13.53
CA VAL A 184 0.43 11.78 -13.63
C VAL A 184 -0.74 11.55 -12.67
N ALA A 185 -0.84 12.37 -11.64
CA ALA A 185 -1.88 12.33 -10.63
C ALA A 185 -2.92 13.43 -10.88
N TYR A 186 -4.16 13.02 -11.11
CA TYR A 186 -5.30 13.91 -11.33
C TYR A 186 -6.18 13.98 -10.08
N ALA A 187 -6.64 15.19 -9.75
CA ALA A 187 -7.58 15.42 -8.66
C ALA A 187 -8.95 14.78 -8.89
N ALA A 188 -9.35 14.57 -10.14
CA ALA A 188 -10.57 13.87 -10.51
C ALA A 188 -10.35 12.94 -11.71
N ARG A 189 -11.00 11.78 -11.69
CA ARG A 189 -11.00 10.81 -12.80
C ARG A 189 -11.73 11.36 -14.01
N ASP A 190 -11.64 10.61 -15.10
CA ASP A 190 -12.38 10.91 -16.31
C ASP A 190 -13.89 11.11 -16.11
N GLY A 191 -14.44 12.08 -16.84
CA GLY A 191 -15.85 12.44 -16.81
C GLY A 191 -16.33 13.08 -15.50
N THR A 192 -15.44 13.40 -14.56
CA THR A 192 -15.78 14.03 -13.26
C THR A 192 -15.02 15.34 -13.02
N THR A 193 -15.60 16.21 -12.22
CA THR A 193 -15.08 17.55 -11.91
C THR A 193 -14.30 17.52 -10.59
N ALA A 194 -13.18 18.24 -10.52
CA ALA A 194 -12.49 18.49 -9.25
C ALA A 194 -13.25 19.58 -8.47
N ASN A 195 -13.49 19.36 -7.19
CA ASN A 195 -14.17 20.30 -6.33
C ASN A 195 -13.15 21.29 -5.76
N ASP A 196 -13.46 22.59 -5.78
CA ASP A 196 -12.64 23.60 -5.11
C ASP A 196 -12.75 23.47 -3.58
N GLY A 197 -13.84 22.90 -3.06
CA GLY A 197 -14.11 22.73 -1.65
C GLY A 197 -14.43 24.03 -0.91
N ASP A 198 -14.91 23.91 0.33
CA ASP A 198 -15.28 25.05 1.17
C ASP A 198 -14.15 25.51 2.11
N GLY A 199 -12.99 24.86 2.01
CA GLY A 199 -11.83 25.08 2.87
C GLY A 199 -10.86 26.13 2.35
N ARG A 200 -9.71 26.25 3.02
CA ARG A 200 -8.59 27.10 2.56
C ARG A 200 -8.00 26.60 1.23
N ASN A 201 -7.89 25.28 1.11
CA ASN A 201 -7.31 24.55 -0.01
C ASN A 201 -8.35 23.60 -0.60
N SER A 202 -8.14 23.16 -1.84
CA SER A 202 -8.99 22.12 -2.45
C SER A 202 -8.97 20.83 -1.60
N PRO A 203 -9.99 19.96 -1.69
CA PRO A 203 -9.97 18.65 -1.03
C PRO A 203 -8.76 17.81 -1.45
N PHE A 204 -8.35 17.90 -2.72
CA PHE A 204 -7.20 17.17 -3.25
C PHE A 204 -5.89 17.71 -2.68
N THR A 205 -5.67 19.02 -2.73
CA THR A 205 -4.46 19.63 -2.17
C THR A 205 -4.39 19.45 -0.66
N THR A 206 -5.52 19.54 0.06
CA THR A 206 -5.60 19.26 1.50
C THR A 206 -5.12 17.83 1.82
N ALA A 207 -5.62 16.83 1.09
CA ALA A 207 -5.22 15.44 1.28
C ALA A 207 -3.75 15.21 0.87
N LEU A 208 -3.28 15.85 -0.20
CA LEU A 208 -1.89 15.76 -0.65
C LEU A 208 -0.93 16.31 0.41
N LEU A 209 -1.19 17.50 0.95
CA LEU A 209 -0.36 18.13 1.99
C LEU A 209 -0.22 17.27 3.25
N ARG A 210 -1.27 16.52 3.62
CA ARG A 210 -1.21 15.59 4.77
C ARG A 210 -0.29 14.40 4.55
N ASN A 211 -0.09 13.99 3.29
CA ASN A 211 0.64 12.78 2.95
C ASN A 211 2.05 13.05 2.40
N ILE A 212 2.27 14.17 1.70
CA ILE A 212 3.48 14.43 0.90
C ILE A 212 4.78 14.47 1.72
N GLU A 213 4.70 14.85 3.00
CA GLU A 213 5.84 14.93 3.91
C GLU A 213 5.99 13.71 4.83
N THR A 214 5.24 12.63 4.58
CA THR A 214 5.27 11.41 5.41
C THR A 214 6.55 10.61 5.13
N PRO A 215 7.44 10.42 6.12
CA PRO A 215 8.67 9.64 5.94
C PRO A 215 8.36 8.18 5.58
N GLY A 216 9.06 7.65 4.59
CA GLY A 216 8.95 6.25 4.18
C GLY A 216 7.61 5.87 3.52
N LEU A 217 6.81 6.87 3.11
CA LEU A 217 5.59 6.65 2.34
C LEU A 217 5.95 6.50 0.85
N GLU A 218 5.80 5.29 0.32
CA GLU A 218 6.06 5.02 -1.10
C GLU A 218 5.04 5.80 -1.97
N ILE A 219 5.51 6.33 -3.11
CA ILE A 219 4.76 7.30 -3.94
C ILE A 219 3.41 6.76 -4.44
N SER A 220 3.32 5.50 -4.82
CA SER A 220 2.05 4.88 -5.24
C SER A 220 1.09 4.75 -4.07
N PHE A 221 1.60 4.42 -2.88
CA PHE A 221 0.80 4.39 -1.65
C PHE A 221 0.38 5.79 -1.19
N LEU A 222 1.22 6.80 -1.35
CA LEU A 222 0.89 8.21 -1.11
C LEU A 222 -0.35 8.62 -1.90
N PHE A 223 -0.38 8.38 -3.21
CA PHE A 223 -1.56 8.75 -4.01
C PHE A 223 -2.79 7.88 -3.75
N ARG A 224 -2.62 6.65 -3.25
CA ARG A 224 -3.73 5.84 -2.75
C ARG A 224 -4.36 6.45 -1.50
N ASN A 225 -3.56 6.94 -0.56
CA ASN A 225 -4.04 7.67 0.62
C ASN A 225 -4.78 8.95 0.20
N VAL A 226 -4.15 9.76 -0.67
CA VAL A 226 -4.76 11.00 -1.19
C VAL A 226 -6.12 10.70 -1.83
N ARG A 227 -6.20 9.66 -2.66
CA ARG A 227 -7.48 9.24 -3.27
C ARG A 227 -8.54 8.92 -2.22
N ASP A 228 -8.21 8.16 -1.18
CA ASP A 228 -9.18 7.72 -0.18
C ASP A 228 -9.63 8.86 0.75
N GLU A 229 -8.73 9.79 1.08
CA GLU A 229 -9.06 11.01 1.82
C GLU A 229 -9.98 11.92 1.02
N VAL A 230 -9.69 12.17 -0.27
CA VAL A 230 -10.56 12.99 -1.13
C VAL A 230 -11.93 12.35 -1.27
N MET A 231 -11.99 11.04 -1.58
CA MET A 231 -13.25 10.32 -1.69
C MET A 231 -14.08 10.41 -0.40
N THR A 232 -13.43 10.45 0.76
CA THR A 232 -14.12 10.61 2.05
C THR A 232 -14.61 12.05 2.24
N ALA A 233 -13.73 13.03 2.02
CA ALA A 233 -14.03 14.45 2.20
C ALA A 233 -15.14 14.95 1.26
N THR A 234 -15.18 14.44 0.03
CA THR A 234 -16.17 14.84 -0.99
C THR A 234 -17.35 13.88 -1.06
N LYS A 235 -17.58 13.02 -0.05
CA LYS A 235 -18.68 12.02 -0.06
C LYS A 235 -18.74 11.19 -1.37
N ARG A 236 -17.57 10.86 -1.91
CA ARG A 236 -17.34 10.08 -3.14
C ARG A 236 -17.74 10.77 -4.45
N GLU A 237 -18.02 12.07 -4.44
CA GLU A 237 -18.32 12.86 -5.64
C GLU A 237 -17.07 13.09 -6.51
N GLN A 238 -15.90 13.21 -5.89
CA GLN A 238 -14.61 13.37 -6.56
C GLN A 238 -13.72 12.15 -6.29
N GLN A 239 -13.15 11.60 -7.35
CA GLN A 239 -12.24 10.45 -7.27
C GLN A 239 -10.91 10.76 -7.94
N PRO A 240 -9.82 10.99 -7.18
CA PRO A 240 -8.49 11.12 -7.76
C PRO A 240 -8.04 9.85 -8.48
N PHE A 241 -7.19 10.03 -9.50
CA PHE A 241 -6.69 8.92 -10.32
C PHE A 241 -5.24 9.18 -10.74
N VAL A 242 -4.43 8.12 -10.81
CA VAL A 242 -3.02 8.19 -11.23
C VAL A 242 -2.81 7.33 -12.47
N TYR A 243 -2.12 7.89 -13.46
CA TYR A 243 -1.68 7.19 -14.68
C TYR A 243 -0.15 7.08 -14.71
N GLY A 244 0.34 6.10 -15.47
CA GLY A 244 1.76 5.80 -15.60
C GLY A 244 2.21 4.60 -14.78
N SER A 245 3.38 4.09 -15.15
CA SER A 245 4.05 2.98 -14.49
C SER A 245 5.42 3.39 -13.97
N LEU A 246 5.69 2.98 -12.74
CA LEU A 246 7.02 3.07 -12.14
C LEU A 246 7.72 1.72 -12.17
N SER A 247 9.03 1.74 -11.98
CA SER A 247 9.81 0.54 -11.79
C SER A 247 9.43 -0.17 -10.47
N LYS A 248 9.95 -1.39 -10.28
CA LYS A 248 9.73 -2.16 -9.04
C LYS A 248 10.35 -1.52 -7.78
N GLU A 249 11.22 -0.53 -7.93
CA GLU A 249 11.92 0.12 -6.83
C GLU A 249 10.99 1.08 -6.10
N ALA A 250 10.99 1.02 -4.77
CA ALA A 250 10.16 1.92 -3.98
C ALA A 250 10.73 3.35 -4.04
N ILE A 251 9.90 4.30 -4.46
CA ILE A 251 10.26 5.72 -4.55
C ILE A 251 9.61 6.47 -3.39
N TYR A 252 10.39 7.30 -2.69
CA TYR A 252 9.96 8.06 -1.53
C TYR A 252 10.26 9.55 -1.73
N LEU A 253 9.25 10.41 -1.53
CA LEU A 253 9.48 11.87 -1.50
C LEU A 253 10.25 12.28 -0.24
N LYS A 254 10.02 11.58 0.88
CA LYS A 254 10.80 11.67 2.11
C LYS A 254 11.26 10.28 2.54
N ALA A 255 12.56 10.09 2.62
CA ALA A 255 13.14 8.79 2.98
C ALA A 255 12.66 8.31 4.37
N PRO A 256 12.59 6.98 4.61
CA PRO A 256 12.30 6.44 5.94
C PRO A 256 13.32 6.94 6.96
N VAL A 257 12.86 7.29 8.17
CA VAL A 257 13.76 7.57 9.29
C VAL A 257 14.32 6.23 9.76
N VAL A 258 15.54 5.89 9.34
CA VAL A 258 16.25 4.75 9.90
C VAL A 258 16.65 5.13 11.33
N ALA A 259 16.10 4.45 12.33
CA ALA A 259 16.59 4.57 13.69
C ALA A 259 18.05 4.14 13.72
N ARG A 260 18.95 5.09 13.99
CA ARG A 260 20.36 4.79 14.22
C ARG A 260 20.40 3.78 15.38
N PRO A 261 21.02 2.59 15.23
CA PRO A 261 21.26 1.72 16.37
C PRO A 261 21.95 2.54 17.46
N PRO A 262 21.62 2.36 18.76
CA PRO A 262 22.37 3.00 19.83
C PRO A 262 23.85 2.72 19.57
N ALA A 263 24.66 3.78 19.54
CA ALA A 263 26.10 3.61 19.47
C ALA A 263 26.49 2.60 20.55
N ALA A 264 27.08 1.47 20.14
CA ALA A 264 27.47 0.42 21.06
C ALA A 264 28.25 1.07 22.21
N ALA A 265 27.72 0.93 23.43
CA ALA A 265 28.46 1.30 24.62
C ALA A 265 29.81 0.57 24.56
N PRO A 266 30.92 1.22 24.96
CA PRO A 266 32.22 0.55 24.99
C PRO A 266 32.10 -0.75 25.81
N PRO A 267 32.72 -1.85 25.38
CA PRO A 267 32.57 -3.14 26.04
C PRO A 267 33.02 -3.01 27.50
N ALA A 268 32.09 -3.25 28.42
CA ALA A 268 32.41 -3.41 29.82
C ALA A 268 33.37 -4.60 29.94
N THR A 269 34.52 -4.36 30.56
CA THR A 269 35.55 -5.36 30.82
C THR A 269 34.97 -6.43 31.74
N VAL A 270 34.59 -7.59 31.18
CA VAL A 270 34.20 -8.75 31.98
C VAL A 270 35.48 -9.39 32.51
N LEU A 271 35.70 -9.24 33.82
CA LEU A 271 36.69 -10.02 34.56
C LEU A 271 36.36 -11.51 34.40
N ALA A 272 37.34 -12.27 33.93
CA ALA A 272 37.25 -13.70 33.69
C ALA A 272 36.91 -14.48 34.96
N ALA A 273 35.93 -15.39 34.86
CA ALA A 273 35.74 -16.51 35.77
C ALA A 273 36.32 -17.80 35.13
N PRO A 274 36.90 -18.73 35.92
CA PRO A 274 37.73 -19.82 35.42
C PRO A 274 36.94 -20.95 34.74
N PRO A 275 37.61 -21.82 33.95
CA PRO A 275 36.95 -22.76 33.05
C PRO A 275 36.40 -23.98 33.82
N VAL A 276 35.16 -24.36 33.52
CA VAL A 276 34.62 -25.68 33.89
C VAL A 276 34.76 -26.60 32.69
N VAL A 277 35.45 -27.71 32.94
CA VAL A 277 35.76 -28.83 32.05
C VAL A 277 34.46 -29.47 31.55
N VAL A 278 34.30 -29.63 30.23
CA VAL A 278 33.32 -30.54 29.65
C VAL A 278 34.08 -31.72 29.05
N ALA A 279 33.84 -32.89 29.63
CA ALA A 279 34.38 -34.17 29.18
C ALA A 279 33.83 -34.53 27.79
N THR A 280 34.74 -34.90 26.90
CA THR A 280 34.49 -35.57 25.64
C THR A 280 34.12 -37.04 25.88
N THR A 281 33.03 -37.50 25.26
CA THR A 281 32.92 -38.90 24.84
C THR A 281 32.57 -38.93 23.36
N SER A 282 33.56 -39.35 22.59
CA SER A 282 33.50 -39.81 21.22
C SER A 282 32.73 -41.13 21.14
N THR A 283 31.90 -41.29 20.12
CA THR A 283 31.82 -42.56 19.39
C THR A 283 31.56 -42.30 17.91
N GLU A 284 32.30 -43.07 17.14
CA GLU A 284 32.57 -42.99 15.72
C GLU A 284 31.45 -43.55 14.82
N GLN A 285 31.51 -43.09 13.57
CA GLN A 285 31.25 -43.82 12.32
C GLN A 285 29.84 -44.38 12.05
N ASN A 286 29.17 -43.80 11.05
CA ASN A 286 28.89 -44.57 9.84
C ASN A 286 28.66 -43.67 8.62
N ALA A 287 29.47 -43.88 7.58
CA ALA A 287 29.22 -43.40 6.23
C ALA A 287 28.15 -44.30 5.58
N GLY A 288 27.03 -43.72 5.18
CA GLY A 288 25.91 -44.45 4.59
C GLY A 288 24.97 -43.54 3.81
N LYS A 289 25.29 -43.38 2.53
CA LYS A 289 24.41 -43.06 1.40
C LYS A 289 22.92 -43.37 1.66
N ASP A 290 22.06 -42.36 1.77
CA ASP A 290 20.80 -42.37 1.01
C ASP A 290 20.17 -40.97 0.89
N ARG A 291 19.64 -40.75 -0.31
CA ARG A 291 18.69 -39.69 -0.63
C ARG A 291 17.33 -40.11 -0.04
N THR A 292 16.41 -39.15 0.09
CA THR A 292 14.97 -39.35 0.32
C THR A 292 14.49 -39.71 1.73
N THR A 293 14.39 -38.70 2.60
CA THR A 293 13.25 -38.56 3.53
C THR A 293 13.08 -37.10 3.95
N PRO A 294 11.87 -36.49 3.93
CA PRO A 294 11.63 -35.21 4.58
C PRO A 294 11.90 -35.34 6.08
N PRO A 295 12.47 -34.33 6.76
CA PRO A 295 12.73 -34.42 8.19
C PRO A 295 11.44 -34.72 8.94
N ASP A 296 11.51 -35.73 9.82
CA ASP A 296 10.49 -36.15 10.77
C ASP A 296 9.69 -34.99 11.35
N GLU A 297 8.41 -35.26 11.55
CA GLU A 297 7.39 -34.50 12.28
C GLU A 297 7.71 -34.41 13.79
N LYS A 298 8.99 -34.15 14.14
CA LYS A 298 9.50 -33.92 15.49
C LYS A 298 8.95 -32.60 16.01
N LYS A 299 8.58 -32.58 17.30
CA LYS A 299 8.11 -31.41 18.08
C LYS A 299 8.87 -30.14 17.67
N ARG A 300 8.19 -29.21 17.02
CA ARG A 300 8.76 -27.99 16.44
C ARG A 300 7.95 -26.79 16.93
N ASN A 301 8.59 -25.99 17.78
CA ASN A 301 8.01 -24.79 18.40
C ASN A 301 8.29 -23.50 17.61
N ALA A 302 9.04 -23.57 16.51
CA ALA A 302 9.42 -22.40 15.71
C ALA A 302 9.61 -22.75 14.21
N PHE A 303 9.44 -21.73 13.35
CA PHE A 303 9.68 -21.79 11.91
C PHE A 303 11.11 -21.36 11.59
N THR A 304 11.90 -22.25 10.97
CA THR A 304 13.35 -22.00 10.74
C THR A 304 13.62 -21.38 9.37
N GLU A 305 14.86 -20.89 9.17
CA GLU A 305 15.31 -20.43 7.83
C GLU A 305 15.30 -21.55 6.79
N GLU A 306 15.55 -22.81 7.17
CA GLU A 306 15.43 -23.93 6.22
C GLU A 306 13.98 -24.17 5.81
N ASP A 307 13.04 -24.03 6.74
CA ASP A 307 11.61 -24.12 6.46
C ASP A 307 11.19 -22.99 5.49
N ALA A 308 11.69 -21.76 5.71
CA ALA A 308 11.47 -20.63 4.80
C ALA A 308 12.00 -20.93 3.39
N LYS A 309 13.23 -21.44 3.26
CA LYS A 309 13.83 -21.84 1.97
C LYS A 309 13.03 -22.95 1.30
N ARG A 310 12.57 -23.96 2.04
CA ARG A 310 11.77 -25.07 1.51
C ARG A 310 10.40 -24.61 1.00
N ILE A 311 9.72 -23.73 1.75
CA ILE A 311 8.44 -23.17 1.35
C ILE A 311 8.60 -22.25 0.13
N ALA A 312 9.64 -21.40 0.10
CA ALA A 312 9.95 -20.55 -1.04
C ALA A 312 10.21 -21.39 -2.30
N ALA A 313 11.01 -22.45 -2.20
CA ALA A 313 11.27 -23.37 -3.32
C ALA A 313 9.99 -24.06 -3.82
N MET A 314 9.09 -24.47 -2.91
CA MET A 314 7.79 -25.00 -3.30
C MET A 314 6.89 -23.95 -3.94
N GLY A 315 6.87 -22.72 -3.43
CA GLY A 315 6.16 -21.58 -4.01
C GLY A 315 6.61 -21.33 -5.45
N SER A 316 7.93 -21.28 -5.69
CA SER A 316 8.49 -21.16 -7.03
C SER A 316 8.10 -22.32 -7.94
N LYS A 317 8.20 -23.57 -7.48
CA LYS A 317 7.77 -24.75 -8.24
C LYS A 317 6.28 -24.70 -8.63
N LEU A 318 5.47 -24.16 -7.73
CA LEU A 318 4.02 -24.03 -7.89
C LEU A 318 3.58 -22.71 -8.56
N LYS A 319 4.54 -21.88 -9.00
CA LYS A 319 4.31 -20.54 -9.59
C LYS A 319 3.45 -19.64 -8.71
N LEU A 320 3.64 -19.72 -7.40
CA LEU A 320 2.95 -18.88 -6.43
C LEU A 320 3.78 -17.62 -6.15
N SER A 321 3.11 -16.46 -6.11
CA SER A 321 3.72 -15.22 -5.65
C SER A 321 3.68 -15.21 -4.13
N MET A 322 4.77 -15.62 -3.48
CA MET A 322 4.83 -15.76 -2.03
C MET A 322 4.98 -14.38 -1.35
N PRO A 323 4.12 -14.01 -0.38
CA PRO A 323 4.32 -12.80 0.40
C PRO A 323 5.55 -12.91 1.31
N PRO A 324 6.16 -11.79 1.74
CA PRO A 324 7.03 -11.83 2.90
C PRO A 324 6.19 -12.18 4.13
N PHE A 325 6.53 -13.26 4.83
CA PHE A 325 5.89 -13.65 6.08
C PHE A 325 6.93 -14.25 7.05
N ALA A 326 6.64 -14.16 8.33
CA ALA A 326 7.39 -14.81 9.39
C ALA A 326 6.39 -15.51 10.33
N ILE A 327 6.77 -16.68 10.84
CA ILE A 327 6.00 -17.41 11.84
C ILE A 327 6.87 -17.45 13.10
N GLY A 328 6.48 -16.68 14.11
CA GLY A 328 7.19 -16.60 15.38
C GLY A 328 6.84 -17.74 16.33
N GLU A 329 7.49 -17.77 17.48
CA GLU A 329 7.08 -18.62 18.59
C GLU A 329 5.66 -18.25 19.05
N THR A 330 4.86 -19.25 19.39
CA THR A 330 3.51 -18.99 19.89
C THR A 330 3.57 -18.53 21.33
N LYS A 331 2.87 -17.43 21.62
CA LYS A 331 2.76 -16.90 22.97
C LYS A 331 2.08 -17.93 23.89
N ALA A 332 2.56 -18.03 25.13
CA ALA A 332 2.11 -19.04 26.10
C ALA A 332 0.61 -18.94 26.45
N ASP A 333 -0.01 -17.78 26.24
CA ASP A 333 -1.43 -17.51 26.51
C ASP A 333 -2.38 -18.04 25.42
N VAL A 334 -1.87 -18.51 24.28
CA VAL A 334 -2.72 -18.98 23.16
C VAL A 334 -3.18 -20.42 23.40
N PRO A 335 -4.50 -20.70 23.48
CA PRO A 335 -5.03 -22.05 23.64
C PRO A 335 -4.57 -23.00 22.53
N VAL A 336 -4.25 -24.25 22.88
CA VAL A 336 -3.81 -25.31 21.94
C VAL A 336 -4.81 -25.51 20.78
N SER A 337 -6.10 -25.30 21.04
CA SER A 337 -7.17 -25.34 20.03
C SER A 337 -7.03 -24.28 18.92
N PHE A 338 -6.36 -23.16 19.20
CA PHE A 338 -6.04 -22.10 18.23
C PHE A 338 -4.63 -22.24 17.66
N GLN A 339 -3.66 -22.74 18.43
CA GLN A 339 -2.29 -23.00 17.95
C GLN A 339 -2.27 -23.91 16.71
N ARG A 340 -3.23 -24.83 16.59
CA ARG A 340 -3.35 -25.72 15.42
C ARG A 340 -3.59 -24.98 14.09
N TYR A 341 -4.03 -23.72 14.15
CA TYR A 341 -4.23 -22.87 12.98
C TYR A 341 -2.94 -22.17 12.53
N VAL A 342 -1.80 -22.36 13.20
CA VAL A 342 -0.52 -21.82 12.73
C VAL A 342 0.17 -22.85 11.84
N GLY A 343 0.35 -22.50 10.57
CA GLY A 343 0.91 -23.43 9.58
C GLY A 343 0.74 -22.98 8.14
N ILE A 344 1.17 -23.85 7.23
CA ILE A 344 1.12 -23.62 5.79
C ILE A 344 0.47 -24.83 5.14
N TRP A 345 -0.57 -24.59 4.34
CA TRP A 345 -1.30 -25.63 3.62
C TRP A 345 -1.32 -25.34 2.13
N VAL A 346 -1.19 -26.37 1.31
CA VAL A 346 -1.31 -26.28 -0.15
C VAL A 346 -2.61 -26.93 -0.60
N GLY A 347 -3.37 -26.21 -1.44
CA GLY A 347 -4.57 -26.72 -2.05
C GLY A 347 -4.25 -27.68 -3.18
N LYS A 348 -5.10 -28.69 -3.41
CA LYS A 348 -5.12 -29.33 -4.74
C LYS A 348 -5.47 -28.27 -5.79
N VAL A 349 -4.91 -28.41 -6.99
CA VAL A 349 -5.33 -27.60 -8.14
C VAL A 349 -6.86 -27.73 -8.26
N GLY A 350 -7.57 -26.63 -8.09
CA GLY A 350 -9.02 -26.64 -8.01
C GLY A 350 -9.65 -26.82 -9.40
N PRO A 351 -10.87 -27.40 -9.48
CA PRO A 351 -11.65 -27.38 -10.73
C PRO A 351 -12.04 -25.93 -11.10
N GLY A 352 -12.14 -25.63 -12.40
CA GLY A 352 -12.43 -24.29 -12.92
C GLY A 352 -11.19 -23.58 -13.45
N GLU A 353 -10.80 -22.45 -12.84
CA GLU A 353 -9.65 -21.62 -13.27
C GLU A 353 -8.28 -22.32 -13.20
N GLY A 354 -8.22 -23.56 -12.68
CA GLY A 354 -6.99 -24.37 -12.63
C GLY A 354 -5.88 -23.76 -11.78
N ARG A 355 -6.19 -22.80 -10.89
CA ARG A 355 -5.18 -22.12 -10.07
C ARG A 355 -4.68 -23.00 -8.95
N GLN A 356 -3.37 -23.00 -8.77
CA GLN A 356 -2.72 -23.47 -7.57
C GLN A 356 -2.99 -22.50 -6.42
N LYS A 357 -3.28 -23.00 -5.22
CA LYS A 357 -3.65 -22.17 -4.06
C LYS A 357 -2.88 -22.61 -2.83
N MET A 358 -2.61 -21.68 -1.92
CA MET A 358 -1.93 -21.93 -0.66
C MET A 358 -2.49 -21.02 0.44
N LEU A 359 -2.58 -21.56 1.66
CA LEU A 359 -2.93 -20.83 2.87
C LEU A 359 -1.68 -20.79 3.76
N VAL A 360 -1.26 -19.58 4.15
CA VAL A 360 -0.15 -19.33 5.05
C VAL A 360 -0.71 -18.67 6.29
N LEU A 361 -0.95 -19.43 7.35
CA LEU A 361 -1.50 -18.92 8.60
C LEU A 361 -0.33 -18.66 9.56
N THR A 362 -0.04 -17.38 9.79
CA THR A 362 1.18 -16.94 10.45
C THR A 362 1.04 -16.91 11.97
N GLU A 363 -0.15 -16.64 12.47
CA GLU A 363 -0.36 -16.43 13.90
C GLU A 363 -1.81 -16.74 14.30
N ALA A 364 -1.97 -17.29 15.50
CA ALA A 364 -3.26 -17.45 16.16
C ALA A 364 -3.18 -16.77 17.54
N LEU A 365 -4.23 -16.04 17.90
CA LEU A 365 -4.27 -15.23 19.12
C LEU A 365 -5.13 -15.92 20.19
N SER A 366 -4.91 -15.55 21.46
CA SER A 366 -5.61 -16.13 22.61
C SER A 366 -7.12 -15.93 22.59
N ASP A 367 -7.61 -14.90 21.90
CA ASP A 367 -9.03 -14.68 21.71
C ASP A 367 -9.64 -15.56 20.59
N GLY A 368 -8.85 -16.26 19.77
CA GLY A 368 -9.33 -17.05 18.64
C GLY A 368 -9.35 -16.32 17.29
N MET A 369 -8.65 -15.20 17.16
CA MET A 369 -8.33 -14.62 15.84
C MET A 369 -7.17 -15.37 15.19
N VAL A 370 -7.25 -15.56 13.86
CA VAL A 370 -6.17 -16.09 13.04
C VAL A 370 -5.74 -15.06 11.99
N LEU A 371 -4.43 -14.93 11.80
CA LEU A 371 -3.76 -14.06 10.84
C LEU A 371 -3.10 -14.91 9.76
N GLY A 372 -3.21 -14.50 8.50
CA GLY A 372 -2.54 -15.21 7.42
C GLY A 372 -2.70 -14.61 6.03
N HIS A 373 -2.21 -15.36 5.05
CA HIS A 373 -2.26 -15.03 3.63
C HIS A 373 -2.91 -16.15 2.84
N TYR A 374 -3.83 -15.76 1.94
CA TYR A 374 -4.35 -16.59 0.88
C TYR A 374 -3.57 -16.29 -0.40
N VAL A 375 -2.78 -17.25 -0.85
CA VAL A 375 -1.90 -17.14 -2.02
C VAL A 375 -2.49 -17.94 -3.18
N TYR A 376 -2.47 -17.36 -4.37
CA TYR A 376 -2.97 -18.00 -5.59
C TYR A 376 -1.97 -17.83 -6.74
N GLY A 377 -1.82 -18.89 -7.52
CA GLY A 377 -1.01 -18.92 -8.73
C GLY A 377 -1.69 -18.20 -9.89
N PRO A 378 -1.00 -18.13 -11.05
CA PRO A 378 -1.60 -17.58 -12.25
C PRO A 378 -2.79 -18.44 -12.69
N ALA A 379 -3.73 -17.84 -13.40
CA ALA A 379 -4.78 -18.58 -14.08
C ALA A 379 -4.20 -19.63 -15.04
N ALA A 380 -4.86 -20.78 -15.16
CA ALA A 380 -4.47 -21.78 -16.14
C ALA A 380 -4.74 -21.27 -17.57
N LYS A 381 -3.89 -21.66 -18.52
CA LYS A 381 -4.07 -21.32 -19.93
C LYS A 381 -5.40 -21.84 -20.47
N GLY A 382 -6.09 -21.06 -21.29
CA GLY A 382 -7.40 -21.42 -21.85
C GLY A 382 -8.59 -21.20 -20.91
N THR A 383 -8.39 -20.55 -19.76
CA THR A 383 -9.49 -20.12 -18.88
C THR A 383 -9.90 -18.68 -19.19
N TRP A 384 -11.14 -18.31 -18.87
CA TRP A 384 -11.69 -16.96 -19.10
C TRP A 384 -10.91 -15.84 -18.40
N ASP A 385 -9.99 -16.18 -17.49
CA ASP A 385 -9.16 -15.27 -16.70
C ASP A 385 -7.65 -15.51 -16.89
N GLU A 386 -7.22 -16.10 -18.02
CA GLU A 386 -5.81 -16.49 -18.29
C GLU A 386 -4.77 -15.37 -18.08
N LYS A 387 -5.17 -14.09 -18.25
CA LYS A 387 -4.28 -12.93 -18.06
C LYS A 387 -4.08 -12.53 -16.59
N SER A 388 -4.86 -13.10 -15.66
CA SER A 388 -4.75 -12.76 -14.24
C SER A 388 -3.47 -13.32 -13.63
N PRO A 389 -2.60 -12.45 -13.07
CA PRO A 389 -1.33 -12.87 -12.51
C PRO A 389 -1.51 -13.64 -11.20
N ALA A 390 -0.44 -14.32 -10.79
CA ALA A 390 -0.31 -14.84 -9.44
C ALA A 390 -0.33 -13.70 -8.41
N GLY A 391 -0.84 -13.95 -7.22
CA GLY A 391 -0.92 -12.95 -6.18
C GLY A 391 -1.28 -13.54 -4.83
N TYR A 392 -1.49 -12.66 -3.86
CA TYR A 392 -1.92 -13.05 -2.52
C TYR A 392 -2.80 -11.96 -1.90
N VAL A 393 -3.62 -12.36 -0.94
CA VAL A 393 -4.44 -11.49 -0.09
C VAL A 393 -4.19 -11.88 1.35
N GLY A 394 -3.78 -10.94 2.18
CA GLY A 394 -3.72 -11.19 3.61
C GLY A 394 -5.06 -10.94 4.30
N PHE A 395 -5.32 -11.68 5.37
CA PHE A 395 -6.59 -11.64 6.09
C PHE A 395 -6.39 -11.89 7.58
N ALA A 396 -7.27 -11.35 8.40
CA ALA A 396 -7.55 -11.95 9.69
C ALA A 396 -9.02 -12.27 9.86
N ALA A 397 -9.26 -13.38 10.54
CA ALA A 397 -10.57 -13.97 10.68
C ALA A 397 -10.74 -14.52 12.09
N LYS A 398 -11.99 -14.50 12.56
CA LYS A 398 -12.35 -15.15 13.82
C LYS A 398 -12.54 -16.64 13.57
N ILE A 399 -11.92 -17.47 14.41
CA ILE A 399 -12.18 -18.90 14.45
C ILE A 399 -13.51 -19.11 15.19
N SER A 400 -14.44 -19.80 14.55
CA SER A 400 -15.70 -20.28 15.12
C SER A 400 -16.00 -21.66 14.55
N ASP A 401 -16.38 -22.62 15.40
CA ASP A 401 -16.83 -23.96 14.96
C ASP A 401 -15.86 -24.66 14.00
N ASN A 402 -14.56 -24.65 14.34
CA ASN A 402 -13.49 -25.21 13.52
C ASN A 402 -13.32 -24.57 12.12
N ALA A 403 -13.88 -23.38 11.93
CA ALA A 403 -13.88 -22.65 10.69
C ALA A 403 -13.48 -21.19 10.88
N PHE A 404 -13.07 -20.55 9.80
CA PHE A 404 -12.90 -19.11 9.73
C PHE A 404 -13.30 -18.61 8.35
N ARG A 405 -13.73 -17.35 8.28
CA ARG A 405 -14.23 -16.72 7.05
C ARG A 405 -13.58 -15.36 6.84
N PHE A 406 -13.16 -15.09 5.62
CA PHE A 406 -12.57 -13.81 5.20
C PHE A 406 -13.02 -13.41 3.80
N TRP A 407 -12.71 -12.19 3.40
CA TRP A 407 -13.06 -11.63 2.08
C TRP A 407 -11.83 -11.51 1.20
N SER A 408 -12.02 -11.73 -0.11
CA SER A 408 -11.03 -11.49 -1.16
C SER A 408 -11.74 -10.81 -2.33
N GLY A 409 -11.65 -9.49 -2.41
CA GLY A 409 -12.44 -8.68 -3.35
C GLY A 409 -13.94 -8.84 -3.09
N ILE A 410 -14.67 -9.34 -4.09
CA ILE A 410 -16.13 -9.62 -4.00
C ILE A 410 -16.44 -11.03 -3.47
N TYR A 411 -15.43 -11.87 -3.24
CA TYR A 411 -15.65 -13.26 -2.84
C TYR A 411 -15.52 -13.44 -1.34
N ALA A 412 -16.47 -14.15 -0.75
CA ALA A 412 -16.35 -14.67 0.60
C ALA A 412 -15.67 -16.04 0.57
N ILE A 413 -14.62 -16.19 1.37
CA ILE A 413 -13.85 -17.43 1.48
C ILE A 413 -14.10 -18.02 2.87
N GLU A 414 -14.62 -19.24 2.91
CA GLU A 414 -14.84 -20.00 4.13
C GLU A 414 -13.84 -21.17 4.16
N VAL A 415 -13.07 -21.28 5.23
CA VAL A 415 -12.11 -22.36 5.47
C VAL A 415 -12.55 -23.16 6.69
N LYS A 416 -12.61 -24.49 6.57
CA LYS A 416 -12.94 -25.40 7.68
C LYS A 416 -11.89 -26.48 7.82
N PHE A 417 -11.52 -26.81 9.06
CA PHE A 417 -10.76 -28.02 9.32
C PHE A 417 -11.59 -29.27 9.01
N THR A 418 -11.00 -30.21 8.28
CA THR A 418 -11.58 -31.52 7.95
C THR A 418 -10.68 -32.60 8.54
N GLY A 419 -11.05 -33.13 9.71
CA GLY A 419 -10.24 -34.11 10.45
C GLY A 419 -9.15 -33.44 11.30
N THR A 420 -8.00 -34.12 11.45
CA THR A 420 -6.89 -33.66 12.31
C THR A 420 -6.15 -32.47 11.70
N ASP A 421 -5.75 -32.57 10.42
CA ASP A 421 -4.69 -31.68 9.88
C ASP A 421 -5.00 -31.06 8.52
N ALA A 422 -6.06 -31.50 7.83
CA ALA A 422 -6.44 -30.98 6.52
C ALA A 422 -7.50 -29.87 6.63
N MET A 423 -7.53 -28.99 5.64
CA MET A 423 -8.56 -27.95 5.53
C MET A 423 -9.36 -28.10 4.24
N SER A 424 -10.60 -27.62 4.27
CA SER A 424 -11.44 -27.42 3.09
C SER A 424 -11.74 -25.94 2.96
N MET A 425 -11.70 -25.44 1.72
CA MET A 425 -12.01 -24.04 1.41
C MET A 425 -13.15 -23.97 0.41
N ARG A 426 -14.13 -23.11 0.65
CA ARG A 426 -15.18 -22.75 -0.31
C ARG A 426 -15.12 -21.27 -0.62
N VAL A 427 -15.43 -20.94 -1.87
CA VAL A 427 -15.47 -19.56 -2.36
C VAL A 427 -16.88 -19.26 -2.83
N THR A 428 -17.49 -18.21 -2.28
CA THR A 428 -18.85 -17.79 -2.59
C THR A 428 -18.84 -16.35 -3.11
N ASN A 429 -19.47 -16.11 -4.25
CA ASN A 429 -19.86 -14.76 -4.67
C ASN A 429 -21.27 -14.49 -4.10
N PRO A 430 -21.40 -13.64 -3.06
CA PRO A 430 -22.67 -13.39 -2.39
C PRO A 430 -23.67 -12.67 -3.31
N ASP A 431 -23.20 -11.74 -4.15
CA ASP A 431 -24.06 -10.93 -5.02
C ASP A 431 -24.73 -11.79 -6.10
N LYS A 432 -23.98 -12.75 -6.64
CA LYS A 432 -24.49 -13.72 -7.62
C LYS A 432 -25.09 -14.98 -6.98
N LYS A 433 -24.99 -15.13 -5.66
CA LYS A 433 -25.37 -16.35 -4.90
C LYS A 433 -24.71 -17.65 -5.43
N ILE A 434 -23.53 -17.55 -6.04
CA ILE A 434 -22.80 -18.68 -6.61
C ILE A 434 -21.75 -19.15 -5.61
N THR A 435 -21.74 -20.45 -5.27
CA THR A 435 -20.71 -21.07 -4.44
C THR A 435 -19.94 -22.12 -5.24
N GLY A 436 -18.62 -21.97 -5.29
CA GLY A 436 -17.72 -22.91 -5.95
C GLY A 436 -17.52 -24.20 -5.13
N PRO A 437 -16.96 -25.25 -5.76
CA PRO A 437 -16.70 -26.52 -5.10
C PRO A 437 -15.66 -26.39 -3.99
N ALA A 438 -15.72 -27.30 -3.00
CA ALA A 438 -14.77 -27.32 -1.90
C ALA A 438 -13.37 -27.77 -2.38
N ILE A 439 -12.36 -26.96 -2.06
CA ILE A 439 -10.96 -27.25 -2.37
C ILE A 439 -10.30 -27.82 -1.12
N ARG A 440 -9.68 -29.00 -1.24
CA ARG A 440 -8.95 -29.63 -0.13
C ARG A 440 -7.51 -29.10 -0.07
N PHE A 441 -7.10 -28.75 1.13
CA PHE A 441 -5.78 -28.24 1.49
C PHE A 441 -5.05 -29.24 2.39
N THR A 442 -3.84 -29.60 2.02
CA THR A 442 -2.96 -30.52 2.76
C THR A 442 -1.83 -29.76 3.43
N PRO A 443 -1.45 -30.10 4.67
CA PRO A 443 -0.39 -29.39 5.38
C PRO A 443 0.96 -29.59 4.70
N LEU A 444 1.70 -28.50 4.53
CA LEU A 444 3.10 -28.48 4.10
C LEU A 444 4.05 -28.24 5.28
N TRP A 445 3.63 -27.42 6.22
CA TRP A 445 4.35 -27.12 7.45
C TRP A 445 3.33 -26.76 8.54
N ARG A 446 3.63 -27.08 9.80
CA ARG A 446 2.77 -26.73 10.93
C ARG A 446 3.61 -26.45 12.15
N LEU A 447 3.06 -25.62 13.02
CA LEU A 447 3.51 -25.58 14.40
C LEU A 447 3.08 -26.87 15.12
N VAL A 448 4.01 -27.51 15.82
CA VAL A 448 3.77 -28.73 16.62
C VAL A 448 4.29 -28.47 18.03
N SER A 449 3.42 -28.00 18.92
CA SER A 449 3.77 -27.80 20.34
C SER A 449 3.95 -29.15 21.07
N ALA A 450 4.74 -29.14 22.14
CA ALA A 450 5.22 -30.33 22.83
C ALA A 450 4.14 -31.21 23.49
N ASP A 451 2.91 -30.71 23.64
CA ASP A 451 1.78 -31.33 24.35
C ASP A 451 0.66 -31.85 23.43
N ARG A 452 0.97 -32.16 22.17
CA ARG A 452 0.01 -32.77 21.24
C ARG A 452 -0.27 -34.24 21.55
N THR A 453 -1.07 -34.49 22.57
CA THR A 453 -2.00 -35.63 22.62
C THR A 453 -3.37 -35.09 22.97
N LEU A 454 -4.20 -34.81 21.95
CA LEU A 454 -5.62 -34.62 22.19
C LEU A 454 -6.26 -36.01 22.39
N PRO A 455 -7.08 -36.21 23.43
CA PRO A 455 -7.82 -37.47 23.59
C PRO A 455 -8.80 -37.64 22.44
N ALA A 456 -8.86 -38.87 21.92
CA ALA A 456 -9.96 -39.33 21.10
C ALA A 456 -11.25 -39.40 21.96
N ASN A 457 -12.40 -39.22 21.29
CA ASN A 457 -13.79 -39.28 21.77
C ASN A 457 -14.40 -37.87 21.95
N ASP A 458 -15.54 -37.52 21.35
CA ASP A 458 -16.72 -38.36 21.12
C ASP A 458 -17.19 -38.42 19.65
N ALA A 459 -17.06 -39.61 19.08
CA ALA A 459 -17.88 -40.09 18.00
C ALA A 459 -18.27 -41.55 18.30
N LYS A 460 -19.42 -41.74 18.94
CA LYS A 460 -20.30 -42.93 18.92
C LYS A 460 -21.68 -42.38 19.31
N GLY A 461 -22.65 -42.27 18.40
CA GLY A 461 -23.34 -43.38 17.72
C GLY A 461 -24.52 -43.79 18.62
N GLY A 462 -25.77 -43.91 18.21
CA GLY A 462 -26.48 -43.73 16.96
C GLY A 462 -27.97 -43.95 17.27
N ASN A 463 -28.84 -43.47 16.39
CA ASN A 463 -30.15 -44.02 16.01
C ASN A 463 -31.14 -44.51 17.09
N GLU A 464 -32.28 -43.83 17.25
CA GLU A 464 -33.61 -44.48 17.23
C GLU A 464 -34.74 -43.44 17.11
N GLY A 465 -35.75 -43.76 16.30
CA GLY A 465 -36.84 -42.86 15.92
C GLY A 465 -37.99 -42.78 16.92
N GLY A 466 -38.88 -41.80 16.73
CA GLY A 466 -40.14 -41.74 17.47
C GLY A 466 -40.94 -40.46 17.21
N ARG A 467 -42.13 -40.62 16.65
CA ARG A 467 -43.13 -39.59 16.31
C ARG A 467 -43.58 -38.74 17.52
N THR A 468 -43.99 -37.49 17.23
CA THR A 468 -45.28 -36.81 17.56
C THR A 468 -45.04 -35.29 17.75
N ALA A 469 -45.52 -34.43 16.86
CA ALA A 469 -46.85 -33.78 16.81
C ALA A 469 -46.91 -32.40 17.51
N ARG A 470 -47.01 -31.36 16.66
CA ARG A 470 -47.97 -30.23 16.71
C ARG A 470 -48.06 -29.39 18.01
N LYS A 471 -47.70 -28.09 17.93
CA LYS A 471 -48.65 -26.95 17.87
C LYS A 471 -47.94 -25.58 17.81
N ARG A 472 -48.53 -24.69 17.00
CA ARG A 472 -48.39 -23.23 17.00
C ARG A 472 -48.71 -22.63 18.38
N THR A 473 -48.07 -21.51 18.73
CA THR A 473 -48.77 -20.26 19.10
C THR A 473 -47.84 -19.05 19.09
N THR A 474 -48.43 -17.94 18.67
CA THR A 474 -47.97 -16.56 18.54
C THR A 474 -47.97 -15.83 19.90
N ALA A 475 -47.09 -14.84 20.09
CA ALA A 475 -47.40 -13.51 20.67
C ALA A 475 -46.14 -12.66 20.89
N SER A 476 -46.34 -11.34 20.95
CA SER A 476 -45.35 -10.26 20.94
C SER A 476 -45.23 -9.57 22.31
N SER A 477 -44.34 -8.55 22.38
CA SER A 477 -44.23 -7.45 23.40
C SER A 477 -43.62 -7.85 24.77
N SER A 478 -42.92 -7.03 25.55
CA SER A 478 -42.30 -5.67 25.50
C SER A 478 -41.60 -5.44 26.86
N SER A 479 -40.53 -4.63 26.91
CA SER A 479 -39.95 -3.82 28.04
C SER A 479 -40.01 -4.37 29.49
N SER A 480 -38.95 -4.36 30.31
CA SER A 480 -38.36 -3.15 30.93
C SER A 480 -37.15 -3.49 31.86
N THR A 481 -36.36 -2.44 32.11
CA THR A 481 -35.16 -2.20 32.97
C THR A 481 -35.20 -2.63 34.43
N GLU A 482 -34.05 -3.04 35.00
CA GLU A 482 -33.53 -2.64 36.33
C GLU A 482 -32.03 -3.04 36.51
N SER A 483 -31.42 -2.67 37.65
CA SER A 483 -30.17 -1.89 37.80
C SER A 483 -28.87 -2.63 38.20
N GLU A 484 -27.74 -1.91 38.09
CA GLU A 484 -26.37 -2.25 38.58
C GLU A 484 -26.23 -2.44 40.10
N PRO A 485 -25.08 -2.97 40.57
CA PRO A 485 -24.24 -2.13 41.44
C PRO A 485 -22.73 -2.11 41.06
N ALA A 486 -22.11 -0.92 41.18
CA ALA A 486 -20.65 -0.67 41.24
C ALA A 486 -20.07 -1.12 42.60
N SER A 487 -18.78 -1.36 42.91
CA SER A 487 -17.41 -1.14 42.38
C SER A 487 -16.45 -2.01 43.26
N PRO A 488 -15.10 -2.17 43.07
CA PRO A 488 -14.11 -1.09 42.86
C PRO A 488 -12.98 -1.37 41.84
N ASP A 489 -12.36 -0.27 41.41
CA ASP A 489 -11.20 -0.18 40.54
C ASP A 489 -9.95 -0.94 41.02
N ALA A 490 -9.35 -1.71 40.10
CA ALA A 490 -7.91 -1.94 40.01
C ALA A 490 -7.49 -2.41 38.59
N GLY A 491 -7.13 -1.43 37.74
CA GLY A 491 -6.00 -1.50 36.80
C GLY A 491 -6.00 -2.50 35.64
N GLY A 492 -6.32 -2.00 34.44
CA GLY A 492 -5.86 -2.57 33.16
C GLY A 492 -6.98 -3.01 32.21
N SER A 493 -7.52 -2.09 31.39
CA SER A 493 -8.56 -2.43 30.42
C SER A 493 -8.01 -3.33 29.30
N SER A 494 -8.17 -4.65 29.46
CA SER A 494 -8.02 -5.66 28.41
C SER A 494 -9.13 -5.45 27.35
N GLN A 495 -8.85 -4.71 26.27
CA GLN A 495 -9.72 -4.71 25.10
C GLN A 495 -9.76 -6.12 24.50
N SER A 496 -10.95 -6.68 24.28
CA SER A 496 -11.06 -7.97 23.59
C SER A 496 -10.38 -7.87 22.21
N THR A 497 -9.60 -8.86 21.82
CA THR A 497 -8.84 -8.82 20.56
C THR A 497 -9.74 -8.79 19.31
N LYS A 498 -11.03 -9.14 19.43
CA LYS A 498 -12.07 -8.84 18.42
C LYS A 498 -12.29 -7.34 18.26
N ALA A 499 -12.34 -6.59 19.36
CA ALA A 499 -12.38 -5.13 19.35
C ALA A 499 -11.05 -4.55 18.86
N LEU A 500 -9.92 -5.18 19.20
CA LEU A 500 -8.58 -4.76 18.76
C LEU A 500 -8.37 -4.98 17.26
N TYR A 501 -8.79 -6.11 16.71
CA TYR A 501 -8.80 -6.36 15.27
C TYR A 501 -9.86 -5.52 14.59
N ALA A 502 -11.07 -5.37 15.14
CA ALA A 502 -12.05 -4.45 14.57
C ALA A 502 -11.52 -3.01 14.57
N LYS A 503 -10.74 -2.62 15.57
CA LYS A 503 -10.01 -1.34 15.63
C LYS A 503 -8.91 -1.33 14.55
N CYS A 504 -7.89 -2.18 14.60
CA CYS A 504 -6.80 -2.26 13.62
C CYS A 504 -7.24 -2.50 12.18
N SER A 505 -8.36 -3.20 11.98
CA SER A 505 -8.99 -3.48 10.68
C SER A 505 -9.90 -2.34 10.28
N ALA A 506 -10.65 -1.68 11.18
CA ALA A 506 -11.37 -0.45 10.84
C ALA A 506 -10.37 0.68 10.56
N GLU A 507 -9.25 0.72 11.25
CA GLU A 507 -8.18 1.69 11.10
C GLU A 507 -7.36 1.34 9.84
N GLY A 508 -7.08 0.06 9.58
CA GLY A 508 -6.56 -0.43 8.29
C GLY A 508 -7.51 -0.23 7.10
N HIS A 509 -8.83 -0.36 7.28
CA HIS A 509 -9.87 -0.08 6.27
C HIS A 509 -10.16 1.41 6.12
N ARG A 510 -9.94 2.21 7.16
CA ARG A 510 -10.03 3.69 7.16
C ARG A 510 -8.77 4.28 6.51
N ILE A 511 -7.62 3.61 6.66
CA ILE A 511 -6.35 3.88 5.95
C ILE A 511 -6.38 3.36 4.50
N ALA A 512 -7.14 2.31 4.19
CA ALA A 512 -7.20 1.68 2.86
C ALA A 512 -8.54 1.85 2.10
N GLY A 513 -9.47 2.69 2.57
CA GLY A 513 -10.67 3.09 1.83
C GLY A 513 -11.80 2.05 1.67
N GLY A 514 -12.16 1.32 2.72
CA GLY A 514 -13.37 0.49 2.81
C GLY A 514 -13.16 -1.04 2.63
N PRO A 515 -14.21 -1.86 2.88
CA PRO A 515 -14.10 -3.30 3.15
C PRO A 515 -13.73 -4.20 1.95
N HIS A 516 -13.38 -3.63 0.80
CA HIS A 516 -13.13 -4.38 -0.45
C HIS A 516 -11.79 -4.08 -1.13
N LYS A 517 -10.89 -3.30 -0.50
CA LYS A 517 -9.55 -3.04 -1.03
C LYS A 517 -8.51 -3.90 -0.32
N ASN A 518 -7.70 -4.63 -1.11
CA ASN A 518 -6.57 -5.43 -0.61
C ASN A 518 -5.62 -4.54 0.21
N VAL A 519 -5.71 -4.66 1.54
CA VAL A 519 -4.83 -4.02 2.49
C VAL A 519 -3.45 -4.70 2.43
N GLY A 520 -2.38 -3.92 2.62
CA GLY A 520 -1.09 -4.46 3.03
C GLY A 520 -1.23 -5.08 4.42
N PHE A 521 -1.61 -6.35 4.46
CA PHE A 521 -1.91 -7.13 5.66
C PHE A 521 -0.83 -7.02 6.74
N SER A 522 0.42 -6.79 6.35
CA SER A 522 1.57 -6.54 7.22
C SER A 522 1.34 -5.43 8.27
N ARG A 523 0.56 -4.38 7.95
CA ARG A 523 0.23 -3.29 8.91
C ARG A 523 -0.86 -3.69 9.91
N ILE A 524 -1.86 -4.44 9.46
CA ILE A 524 -2.89 -4.97 10.34
C ILE A 524 -2.26 -6.01 11.27
N GLU A 525 -1.35 -6.85 10.75
CA GLU A 525 -0.56 -7.82 11.52
C GLU A 525 0.32 -7.11 12.56
N ALA A 526 1.02 -6.03 12.21
CA ALA A 526 1.81 -5.23 13.17
C ALA A 526 0.96 -4.54 14.24
N CYS A 527 -0.17 -3.92 13.87
CA CYS A 527 -1.09 -3.28 14.82
C CYS A 527 -1.64 -4.26 15.85
N VAL A 528 -2.05 -5.44 15.38
CA VAL A 528 -2.60 -6.49 16.23
C VAL A 528 -1.51 -7.05 17.15
N ARG A 529 -0.28 -7.23 16.64
CA ARG A 529 0.89 -7.66 17.44
C ARG A 529 1.25 -6.69 18.56
N ASN A 530 1.05 -5.40 18.33
CA ASN A 530 1.37 -4.32 19.28
C ASN A 530 0.19 -3.95 20.21
N GLY A 531 -0.83 -4.81 20.37
CA GLY A 531 -1.93 -4.49 21.29
C GLY A 531 -2.77 -3.29 20.85
N GLY A 532 -2.91 -3.06 19.53
CA GLY A 532 -3.74 -1.99 18.98
C GLY A 532 -3.04 -0.64 18.83
N GLN A 533 -1.70 -0.65 18.85
CA GLN A 533 -0.83 0.47 18.50
C GLN A 533 -0.27 0.25 17.08
N MET A 534 -0.55 1.18 16.16
CA MET A 534 -0.03 1.13 14.79
C MET A 534 1.34 1.75 14.64
#